data_AF-A0A523G2L5-F1
#
_entry.id   AF-A0A523G2L5-F1
#
_cell.length_a   1.000
_cell.length_b   1.000
_cell.length_c   1.000
_cell.angle_alpha   90.00
_cell.angle_beta   90.00
_cell.angle_gamma   90.00
#
_symmetry.space_group_name_H-M   'P 1'
#
loop_
_entity.id
_entity.type
_entity.pdbx_description
1 polymer ?
#
loop_
_entity_poly.entity_id
_entity_poly.type
_entity_poly.pdbx_seq_one_letter_code
_entity_poly.pdbx_strand_id
1 'polypeptide(L)'
;TVGAMAELVAEGKTRFIALSKGLTPELLARAMAVHPVVSVQDEYSLFAREPEAGLLGACREHGLAFMAFAPLGRGMLGGVLRSAAEVGEDDERRTDERFMAGNIEHNAEIVRQLGAVATDKGVPVSALALAWLMHRGGPVIPIPSAKTRAHLEENAKAAELRLTEEDLAQIAAICPSGAVAGLSNHAHGVPAAP
;
A
#
# COMPACT_ATOMS: atom_id res chain seq x y z
N THR A 1 -1.37 24.47 -1.13
CA THR A 1 -0.02 24.22 -1.70
C THR A 1 0.99 24.20 -0.57
N VAL A 2 2.24 23.78 -0.81
CA VAL A 2 3.27 23.70 0.26
C VAL A 2 3.55 25.04 0.93
N GLY A 3 3.56 26.15 0.17
CA GLY A 3 3.76 27.49 0.74
C GLY A 3 2.70 27.86 1.79
N ALA A 4 1.42 27.67 1.47
CA ALA A 4 0.34 27.94 2.43
C ALA A 4 0.40 27.00 3.66
N MET A 5 0.85 25.76 3.50
CA MET A 5 1.06 24.86 4.64
C MET A 5 2.25 25.29 5.50
N ALA A 6 3.29 25.88 4.91
CA ALA A 6 4.44 26.41 5.62
C ALA A 6 4.06 27.61 6.51
N GLU A 7 3.13 28.46 6.08
CA GLU A 7 2.57 29.54 6.91
C GLU A 7 1.90 28.98 8.17
N LEU A 8 1.13 27.90 8.06
CA LEU A 8 0.51 27.24 9.21
C LEU A 8 1.55 26.64 10.18
N VAL A 9 2.68 26.17 9.67
CA VAL A 9 3.81 25.72 10.51
C VAL A 9 4.45 26.91 11.23
N ALA A 10 4.70 28.01 10.52
CA ALA A 10 5.28 29.23 11.09
C ALA A 10 4.39 29.86 12.18
N GLU A 11 3.07 29.79 12.00
CA GLU A 11 2.07 30.21 13.00
C GLU A 11 1.94 29.21 14.18
N GLY A 12 2.64 28.08 14.14
CA GLY A 12 2.60 27.05 15.19
C GLY A 12 1.30 26.23 15.21
N LYS A 13 0.46 26.31 14.17
CA LYS A 13 -0.81 25.56 14.07
C LYS A 13 -0.60 24.09 13.73
N THR A 14 0.48 23.78 13.02
CA THR A 14 0.92 22.41 12.71
C THR A 14 2.43 22.29 12.92
N ARG A 15 2.92 21.06 13.14
CA ARG A 15 4.35 20.80 13.37
C ARG A 15 5.10 20.42 12.10
N PHE A 16 4.44 19.70 11.19
CA PHE A 16 5.08 19.06 10.03
C PHE A 16 4.17 19.11 8.82
N ILE A 17 4.78 18.98 7.63
CA ILE A 17 4.09 18.84 6.35
C ILE A 17 4.30 17.41 5.84
N ALA A 18 3.20 16.76 5.49
CA ALA A 18 3.17 15.50 4.77
C ALA A 18 2.41 15.70 3.45
N LEU A 19 2.81 14.97 2.41
CA LEU A 19 2.17 15.03 1.10
C LEU A 19 1.55 13.68 0.76
N SER A 20 0.52 13.69 -0.09
CA SER A 20 -0.15 12.47 -0.51
C SER A 20 -0.54 12.51 -1.98
N LYS A 21 -0.53 11.32 -2.60
CA LYS A 21 -0.94 11.02 -3.97
C LYS A 21 -0.22 11.79 -5.08
N GLY A 22 0.11 11.07 -6.15
CA GLY A 22 0.46 11.66 -7.45
C GLY A 22 1.78 12.42 -7.44
N LEU A 23 2.64 12.13 -6.47
CA LEU A 23 3.96 12.70 -6.39
C LEU A 23 4.92 11.91 -7.28
N THR A 24 5.54 12.62 -8.21
CA THR A 24 6.77 12.16 -8.84
C THR A 24 7.97 12.62 -8.00
N PRO A 25 9.16 12.02 -8.16
CA PRO A 25 10.39 12.50 -7.53
C PRO A 25 10.63 14.01 -7.78
N GLU A 26 10.33 14.49 -8.99
CA GLU A 26 10.49 15.90 -9.35
C GLU A 26 9.51 16.81 -8.61
N LEU A 27 8.24 16.39 -8.46
CA LEU A 27 7.25 17.13 -7.67
C LEU A 27 7.60 17.15 -6.18
N LEU A 28 8.11 16.04 -5.66
CA LEU A 28 8.58 15.96 -4.28
C LEU A 28 9.76 16.91 -4.03
N ALA A 29 10.77 16.92 -4.92
CA ALA A 29 11.90 17.83 -4.84
C ALA A 29 11.46 19.31 -4.88
N ARG A 30 10.52 19.66 -5.78
CA ARG A 30 9.94 21.00 -5.85
C ARG A 30 9.22 21.40 -4.57
N ALA A 31 8.48 20.48 -3.96
CA ALA A 31 7.81 20.72 -2.69
C ALA A 31 8.81 20.98 -1.55
N MET A 32 9.84 20.14 -1.45
CA MET A 32 10.88 20.25 -0.42
C MET A 32 11.72 21.52 -0.54
N ALA A 33 11.88 22.06 -1.76
CA ALA A 33 12.51 23.35 -1.99
C ALA A 33 11.72 24.53 -1.39
N VAL A 34 10.43 24.36 -1.11
CA VAL A 34 9.58 25.38 -0.46
C VAL A 34 9.59 25.22 1.06
N HIS A 35 9.40 23.99 1.55
CA HIS A 35 9.44 23.69 2.98
C HIS A 35 9.74 22.20 3.20
N PRO A 36 10.48 21.82 4.28
CA PRO A 36 10.69 20.42 4.62
C PRO A 36 9.39 19.60 4.67
N VAL A 37 9.40 18.46 4.00
CA VAL A 37 8.36 17.42 4.05
C VAL A 37 8.89 16.31 4.94
N VAL A 38 8.05 15.70 5.79
CA VAL A 38 8.46 14.60 6.68
C VAL A 38 8.01 13.22 6.19
N SER A 39 6.93 13.19 5.40
CA SER A 39 6.41 11.95 4.86
C SER A 39 5.62 12.14 3.58
N VAL A 40 5.57 11.05 2.80
CA VAL A 40 4.71 10.88 1.64
C VAL A 40 3.74 9.75 1.91
N GLN A 41 2.50 9.86 1.42
CA GLN A 41 1.51 8.80 1.46
C GLN A 41 0.99 8.48 0.05
N ASP A 42 1.11 7.22 -0.36
CA ASP A 42 0.54 6.74 -1.62
C ASP A 42 0.11 5.27 -1.52
N GLU A 43 -0.67 4.79 -2.48
CA GLU A 43 -1.07 3.38 -2.53
C GLU A 43 0.17 2.49 -2.72
N TYR A 44 0.41 1.57 -1.77
CA TYR A 44 1.51 0.61 -1.85
C TYR A 44 1.16 -0.67 -1.11
N SER A 45 1.23 -1.80 -1.81
CA SER A 45 0.97 -3.13 -1.27
C SER A 45 1.63 -4.18 -2.16
N LEU A 46 1.46 -5.46 -1.85
CA LEU A 46 1.76 -6.51 -2.84
C LEU A 46 0.97 -6.31 -4.15
N PHE A 47 -0.22 -5.69 -4.07
CA PHE A 47 -1.16 -5.52 -5.18
C PHE A 47 -1.09 -4.15 -5.87
N ALA A 48 -0.18 -3.28 -5.45
CA ALA A 48 0.06 -1.96 -6.04
C ALA A 48 1.51 -1.58 -5.80
N ARG A 49 2.31 -1.51 -6.87
CA ARG A 49 3.79 -1.47 -6.83
C ARG A 49 4.36 -0.21 -7.49
N GLU A 50 3.52 0.72 -7.90
CA GLU A 50 3.87 1.95 -8.62
C GLU A 50 4.92 2.80 -7.88
N PRO A 51 4.89 2.95 -6.54
CA PRO A 51 5.91 3.73 -5.83
C PRO A 51 7.34 3.21 -5.99
N GLU A 52 7.52 1.94 -6.38
CA GLU A 52 8.84 1.36 -6.64
C GLU A 52 9.54 1.96 -7.87
N ALA A 53 8.79 2.61 -8.76
CA ALA A 53 9.33 3.24 -9.98
C ALA A 53 10.13 4.53 -9.73
N GLY A 54 10.30 4.96 -8.48
CA GLY A 54 11.21 6.05 -8.11
C GLY A 54 10.83 6.79 -6.84
N LEU A 55 9.54 6.86 -6.51
CA LEU A 55 9.06 7.61 -5.35
C LEU A 55 9.60 7.07 -4.02
N LEU A 56 9.65 5.74 -3.84
CA LEU A 56 10.28 5.12 -2.66
C LEU A 56 11.77 5.43 -2.57
N GLY A 57 12.47 5.44 -3.70
CA GLY A 57 13.88 5.79 -3.79
C GLY A 57 14.12 7.24 -3.33
N ALA A 58 13.34 8.18 -3.85
CA ALA A 58 13.39 9.58 -3.47
C ALA A 58 13.08 9.80 -1.98
N CYS A 59 12.08 9.09 -1.43
CA CYS A 59 11.79 9.16 -0.01
C CYS A 59 12.99 8.69 0.82
N ARG A 60 13.64 7.58 0.45
CA ARG A 60 14.82 7.07 1.15
C ARG A 60 16.00 8.03 1.05
N GLU A 61 16.26 8.59 -0.13
CA GLU A 61 17.33 9.56 -0.36
C GLU A 61 17.19 10.80 0.54
N HIS A 62 15.96 11.28 0.71
CA HIS A 62 15.65 12.44 1.52
C HIS A 62 15.31 12.13 3.00
N GLY A 63 15.39 10.86 3.43
CA GLY A 63 15.09 10.45 4.80
C GLY A 63 13.62 10.60 5.19
N LEU A 64 12.70 10.56 4.23
CA LEU A 64 11.25 10.69 4.43
C LEU A 64 10.61 9.34 4.78
N ALA A 65 9.61 9.36 5.67
CA ALA A 65 8.75 8.21 5.85
C ALA A 65 7.79 8.04 4.66
N PHE A 66 7.59 6.81 4.22
CA PHE A 66 6.59 6.46 3.22
C PHE A 66 5.43 5.75 3.91
N MET A 67 4.26 6.40 3.98
CA MET A 67 3.05 5.83 4.54
C MET A 67 2.30 5.06 3.47
N ALA A 68 2.31 3.72 3.54
CA ALA A 68 1.67 2.87 2.56
C ALA A 68 0.15 2.81 2.80
N PHE A 69 -0.60 3.52 1.96
CA PHE A 69 -2.06 3.51 1.93
C PHE A 69 -2.58 2.25 1.20
N ALA A 70 -3.79 1.82 1.56
CA ALA A 70 -4.42 0.58 1.12
C ALA A 70 -3.47 -0.64 1.15
N PRO A 71 -2.71 -0.86 2.24
CA PRO A 71 -1.62 -1.84 2.27
C PRO A 71 -2.10 -3.30 2.14
N LEU A 72 -3.40 -3.53 2.32
CA LEU A 72 -4.06 -4.83 2.18
C LEU A 72 -4.82 -4.99 0.85
N GLY A 73 -4.48 -4.21 -0.18
CA GLY A 73 -5.10 -4.31 -1.50
C GLY A 73 -6.62 -4.12 -1.44
N ARG A 74 -7.07 -3.11 -0.69
CA ARG A 74 -8.51 -2.79 -0.47
C ARG A 74 -9.34 -3.97 0.06
N GLY A 75 -8.71 -4.82 0.89
CA GLY A 75 -9.34 -5.95 1.55
C GLY A 75 -9.09 -7.30 0.89
N MET A 76 -8.49 -7.34 -0.32
CA MET A 76 -8.13 -8.60 -0.99
C MET A 76 -7.15 -9.42 -0.15
N LEU A 77 -6.09 -8.79 0.36
CA LEU A 77 -5.07 -9.46 1.20
C LEU A 77 -5.57 -9.75 2.63
N GLY A 78 -6.79 -9.32 2.97
CA GLY A 78 -7.50 -9.71 4.18
C GLY A 78 -8.36 -10.98 4.02
N GLY A 79 -8.42 -11.57 2.81
CA GLY A 79 -9.13 -12.83 2.55
C GLY A 79 -10.65 -12.71 2.46
N VAL A 80 -11.18 -11.49 2.28
CA VAL A 80 -12.62 -11.20 2.41
C VAL A 80 -13.39 -11.44 1.11
N LEU A 81 -12.75 -11.34 -0.06
CA LEU A 81 -13.42 -11.43 -1.36
C LEU A 81 -12.77 -12.47 -2.28
N ARG A 82 -13.59 -13.28 -2.94
CA ARG A 82 -13.12 -14.34 -3.87
C ARG A 82 -13.71 -14.23 -5.28
N SER A 83 -14.80 -13.49 -5.45
CA SER A 83 -15.48 -13.34 -6.72
C SER A 83 -16.16 -11.98 -6.84
N ALA A 84 -16.41 -11.53 -8.08
CA ALA A 84 -17.04 -10.23 -8.33
C ALA A 84 -18.48 -10.15 -7.77
N ALA A 85 -19.13 -11.31 -7.59
CA ALA A 85 -20.46 -11.42 -7.00
C ALA A 85 -20.50 -11.09 -5.50
N GLU A 86 -19.36 -11.17 -4.80
CA GLU A 86 -19.24 -10.80 -3.39
C GLU A 86 -19.05 -9.28 -3.18
N VAL A 87 -18.85 -8.53 -4.27
CA VAL A 87 -18.72 -7.08 -4.25
C VAL A 87 -20.12 -6.47 -4.29
N GLY A 88 -20.57 -5.92 -3.15
CA GLY A 88 -21.90 -5.33 -3.01
C GLY A 88 -22.19 -4.21 -4.01
N GLU A 89 -23.46 -3.95 -4.28
CA GLU A 89 -23.89 -3.01 -5.33
C GLU A 89 -23.36 -1.57 -5.10
N ASP A 90 -23.32 -1.11 -3.85
CA ASP A 90 -22.85 0.22 -3.45
C ASP A 90 -21.35 0.26 -3.11
N ASP A 91 -20.58 -0.79 -3.41
CA ASP A 91 -19.17 -0.89 -3.06
C ASP A 91 -18.26 -0.12 -4.04
N GLU A 92 -17.41 0.76 -3.51
CA GLU A 92 -16.48 1.58 -4.31
C GLU A 92 -15.52 0.75 -5.18
N ARG A 93 -15.26 -0.51 -4.78
CA ARG A 93 -14.37 -1.43 -5.49
C ARG A 93 -14.91 -1.83 -6.85
N ARG A 94 -16.19 -1.61 -7.14
CA ARG A 94 -16.77 -1.83 -8.48
C ARG A 94 -16.16 -0.96 -9.58
N THR A 95 -15.49 0.14 -9.20
CA THR A 95 -14.77 1.03 -10.13
C THR A 95 -13.30 0.67 -10.31
N ASP A 96 -12.79 -0.32 -9.56
CA ASP A 96 -11.41 -0.77 -9.60
C ASP A 96 -11.34 -2.09 -10.36
N GLU A 97 -10.56 -2.13 -11.43
CA GLU A 97 -10.53 -3.28 -12.36
C GLU A 97 -10.09 -4.57 -11.66
N ARG A 98 -9.35 -4.49 -10.55
CA ARG A 98 -8.91 -5.66 -9.76
C ARG A 98 -10.07 -6.47 -9.19
N PHE A 99 -11.26 -5.87 -9.11
CA PHE A 99 -12.47 -6.46 -8.56
C PHE A 99 -13.49 -6.88 -9.65
N MET A 100 -13.16 -6.68 -10.92
CA MET A 100 -13.97 -7.15 -12.04
C MET A 100 -13.88 -8.67 -12.20
N ALA A 101 -14.91 -9.25 -12.83
CA ALA A 101 -14.96 -10.67 -13.13
C ALA A 101 -13.74 -11.10 -13.96
N GLY A 102 -13.16 -12.25 -13.63
CA GLY A 102 -11.89 -12.76 -14.16
C GLY A 102 -10.69 -12.25 -13.37
N ASN A 103 -10.60 -10.93 -13.14
CA ASN A 103 -9.47 -10.32 -12.43
C ASN A 103 -9.47 -10.70 -10.94
N ILE A 104 -10.63 -10.62 -10.29
CA ILE A 104 -10.73 -10.91 -8.86
C ILE A 104 -10.47 -12.38 -8.55
N GLU A 105 -10.90 -13.31 -9.40
CA GLU A 105 -10.65 -14.74 -9.23
C GLU A 105 -9.16 -15.06 -9.40
N HIS A 106 -8.49 -14.46 -10.40
CA HIS A 106 -7.04 -14.55 -10.56
C HIS A 106 -6.30 -14.00 -9.33
N ASN A 107 -6.71 -12.83 -8.86
CA ASN A 107 -6.12 -12.19 -7.69
C ASN A 107 -6.39 -13.00 -6.40
N ALA A 108 -7.55 -13.64 -6.28
CA ALA A 108 -7.88 -14.51 -5.16
C ALA A 108 -6.99 -15.77 -5.12
N GLU A 109 -6.57 -16.30 -6.28
CA GLU A 109 -5.60 -17.39 -6.35
C GLU A 109 -4.22 -16.98 -5.82
N ILE A 110 -3.77 -15.76 -6.13
CA ILE A 110 -2.54 -15.19 -5.53
C ILE A 110 -2.69 -15.13 -4.00
N VAL A 111 -3.82 -14.64 -3.48
CA VAL A 111 -4.09 -14.59 -2.03
C VAL A 111 -4.06 -16.00 -1.42
N ARG A 112 -4.63 -16.99 -2.11
CA ARG A 112 -4.63 -18.40 -1.66
C ARG A 112 -3.20 -18.93 -1.53
N GLN A 113 -2.33 -18.66 -2.50
CA GLN A 113 -0.92 -19.08 -2.47
C GLN A 113 -0.14 -18.38 -1.35
N LEU A 114 -0.35 -17.06 -1.17
CA LEU A 114 0.21 -16.33 -0.03
C LEU A 114 -0.30 -16.88 1.32
N GLY A 115 -1.53 -17.39 1.35
CA GLY A 115 -2.11 -18.08 2.50
C GLY A 115 -1.31 -19.29 2.96
N ALA A 116 -0.70 -20.05 2.05
CA ALA A 116 0.17 -21.16 2.42
C ALA A 116 1.42 -20.67 3.16
N VAL A 117 2.07 -19.62 2.64
CA VAL A 117 3.24 -18.98 3.29
C VAL A 117 2.89 -18.43 4.66
N ALA A 118 1.73 -17.78 4.77
CA ALA A 118 1.25 -17.20 6.03
C ALA A 118 0.96 -18.30 7.06
N THR A 119 0.40 -19.43 6.62
CA THR A 119 0.10 -20.60 7.47
C THR A 119 1.37 -21.19 8.07
N ASP A 120 2.43 -21.36 7.29
CA ASP A 120 3.73 -21.86 7.78
C ASP A 120 4.34 -20.95 8.86
N LYS A 121 3.94 -19.67 8.86
CA LYS A 121 4.35 -18.66 9.85
C LYS A 121 3.37 -18.48 11.01
N GLY A 122 2.23 -19.17 11.00
CA GLY A 122 1.20 -19.04 12.03
C GLY A 122 0.52 -17.67 12.08
N VAL A 123 0.50 -16.94 10.95
CA VAL A 123 -0.08 -15.60 10.85
C VAL A 123 -1.12 -15.52 9.74
N PRO A 124 -2.06 -14.56 9.78
CA PRO A 124 -2.96 -14.32 8.64
C PRO A 124 -2.20 -13.67 7.47
N VAL A 125 -2.77 -13.78 6.26
CA VAL A 125 -2.22 -13.14 5.04
C VAL A 125 -2.06 -11.63 5.21
N SER A 126 -2.96 -11.00 5.96
CA SER A 126 -2.88 -9.57 6.28
C SER A 126 -1.57 -9.22 6.99
N ALA A 127 -1.21 -9.98 8.03
CA ALA A 127 0.04 -9.77 8.75
C ALA A 127 1.27 -10.04 7.86
N LEU A 128 1.23 -11.08 7.01
CA LEU A 128 2.29 -11.38 6.05
C LEU A 128 2.52 -10.21 5.08
N ALA A 129 1.44 -9.67 4.49
CA ALA A 129 1.50 -8.57 3.54
C ALA A 129 2.04 -7.27 4.17
N LEU A 130 1.63 -6.98 5.40
CA LEU A 130 2.12 -5.82 6.15
C LEU A 130 3.60 -5.96 6.53
N ALA A 131 4.01 -7.15 6.97
CA ALA A 131 5.42 -7.44 7.26
C ALA A 131 6.28 -7.31 6.01
N TRP A 132 5.78 -7.77 4.86
CA TRP A 132 6.47 -7.62 3.58
C TRP A 132 6.71 -6.14 3.24
N LEU A 133 5.71 -5.27 3.44
CA LEU A 133 5.87 -3.81 3.24
C LEU A 133 6.97 -3.22 4.12
N MET A 134 7.04 -3.62 5.39
CA MET A 134 8.07 -3.16 6.32
C MET A 134 9.48 -3.65 5.94
N HIS A 135 9.60 -4.74 5.18
CA HIS A 135 10.89 -5.25 4.67
C HIS A 135 11.38 -4.54 3.39
N ARG A 136 10.61 -3.62 2.79
CA ARG A 136 10.99 -2.93 1.53
C ARG A 136 12.14 -1.93 1.67
N GLY A 137 12.57 -1.69 2.91
CA GLY A 137 13.70 -0.83 3.24
C GLY A 137 13.32 0.66 3.30
N GLY A 138 14.08 1.43 4.08
CA GLY A 138 13.66 2.76 4.50
C GLY A 138 12.44 2.73 5.44
N PRO A 139 11.95 3.88 5.93
CA PRO A 139 10.78 3.93 6.80
C PRO A 139 9.47 3.79 5.99
N VAL A 140 9.22 2.60 5.44
CA VAL A 140 7.90 2.23 4.89
C VAL A 140 6.99 1.82 6.05
N ILE A 141 5.95 2.61 6.29
CA ILE A 141 5.00 2.45 7.40
C ILE A 141 3.63 2.11 6.79
N PRO A 142 3.19 0.85 6.82
CA PRO A 142 1.84 0.53 6.40
C PRO A 142 0.81 1.09 7.37
N ILE A 143 -0.30 1.61 6.85
CA ILE A 143 -1.42 2.16 7.63
C ILE A 143 -2.70 1.33 7.41
N PRO A 144 -2.74 0.06 7.87
CA PRO A 144 -3.92 -0.77 7.69
C PRO A 144 -5.09 -0.26 8.54
N SER A 145 -6.29 -0.29 7.98
CA SER A 145 -7.52 -0.03 8.74
C SER A 145 -8.01 -1.29 9.44
N ALA A 146 -8.71 -1.12 10.56
CA ALA A 146 -9.41 -2.19 11.26
C ALA A 146 -10.70 -1.64 11.87
N LYS A 147 -11.82 -2.34 11.66
CA LYS A 147 -13.13 -2.01 12.27
C LYS A 147 -13.41 -2.79 13.55
N THR A 148 -12.62 -3.83 13.82
CA THR A 148 -12.76 -4.70 14.99
C THR A 148 -11.41 -4.81 15.69
N ARG A 149 -11.45 -5.09 16.99
CA ARG A 149 -10.24 -5.36 17.79
C ARG A 149 -9.49 -6.59 17.25
N ALA A 150 -10.20 -7.63 16.84
CA ALA A 150 -9.60 -8.84 16.28
C ALA A 150 -8.74 -8.53 15.04
N HIS A 151 -9.25 -7.76 14.08
CA HIS A 151 -8.46 -7.38 12.90
C HIS A 151 -7.27 -6.46 13.25
N LEU A 152 -7.42 -5.61 14.27
CA LEU A 152 -6.31 -4.79 14.77
C LEU A 152 -5.20 -5.68 15.33
N GLU A 153 -5.54 -6.67 16.16
CA GLU A 153 -4.60 -7.62 16.76
C GLU A 153 -3.93 -8.49 15.70
N GLU A 154 -4.66 -8.92 14.67
CA GLU A 154 -4.11 -9.62 13.51
C GLU A 154 -3.09 -8.75 12.75
N ASN A 155 -3.42 -7.50 12.44
CA ASN A 155 -2.51 -6.58 11.77
C ASN A 155 -1.26 -6.30 12.61
N ALA A 156 -1.39 -6.21 13.94
CA ALA A 156 -0.28 -5.95 14.86
C ALA A 156 0.78 -7.06 14.83
N LYS A 157 0.41 -8.32 14.56
CA LYS A 157 1.35 -9.45 14.40
C LYS A 157 2.41 -9.19 13.34
N ALA A 158 2.12 -8.34 12.35
CA ALA A 158 3.07 -7.98 11.31
C ALA A 158 4.36 -7.36 11.87
N ALA A 159 4.28 -6.58 12.95
CA ALA A 159 5.42 -5.88 13.53
C ALA A 159 6.44 -6.83 14.20
N GLU A 160 6.00 -8.02 14.57
CA GLU A 160 6.82 -9.05 15.20
C GLU A 160 7.35 -10.08 14.18
N LEU A 161 6.79 -10.08 12.96
CA LEU A 161 7.12 -11.04 11.95
C LEU A 161 8.44 -10.71 11.26
N ARG A 162 9.41 -11.62 11.36
CA ARG A 162 10.67 -11.55 10.61
C ARG A 162 10.55 -12.40 9.36
N LEU A 163 10.74 -11.79 8.20
CA LEU A 163 10.77 -12.48 6.92
C LEU A 163 12.23 -12.76 6.56
N THR A 164 12.52 -14.02 6.28
CA THR A 164 13.81 -14.46 5.76
C THR A 164 13.89 -14.16 4.26
N GLU A 165 15.10 -14.23 3.69
CA GLU A 165 15.29 -14.10 2.24
C GLU A 165 14.51 -15.17 1.44
N GLU A 166 14.37 -16.38 1.99
CA GLU A 166 13.57 -17.45 1.39
C GLU A 166 12.08 -17.07 1.33
N ASP A 167 11.56 -16.50 2.42
CA ASP A 167 10.17 -16.03 2.47
C ASP A 167 9.92 -14.91 1.46
N LEU A 168 10.85 -13.95 1.38
CA LEU A 168 10.75 -12.84 0.44
C LEU A 168 10.82 -13.33 -1.01
N ALA A 169 11.68 -14.31 -1.30
CA ALA A 169 11.77 -14.95 -2.61
C ALA A 169 10.48 -15.71 -2.96
N GLN A 170 9.91 -16.45 -2.01
CA GLN A 170 8.65 -17.17 -2.20
C GLN A 170 7.48 -16.20 -2.45
N ILE A 171 7.37 -15.13 -1.68
CA ILE A 171 6.37 -14.07 -1.89
C ILE A 171 6.56 -13.43 -3.27
N ALA A 172 7.81 -13.14 -3.68
CA ALA A 172 8.11 -12.55 -4.98
C ALA A 172 7.80 -13.50 -6.15
N ALA A 173 7.92 -14.81 -5.96
CA ALA A 173 7.53 -15.81 -6.96
C ALA A 173 6.00 -15.92 -7.10
N ILE A 174 5.26 -15.80 -6.00
CA ILE A 174 3.79 -15.85 -5.98
C ILE A 174 3.18 -14.55 -6.53
N CYS A 175 3.73 -13.40 -6.11
CA CYS A 175 3.21 -12.08 -6.45
C CYS A 175 4.35 -11.15 -6.90
N PRO A 176 4.94 -11.41 -8.08
CA PRO A 176 5.90 -10.48 -8.68
C PRO A 176 5.20 -9.15 -9.05
N SER A 177 6.00 -8.10 -9.27
CA SER A 177 5.45 -6.83 -9.76
C SER A 177 4.71 -7.05 -11.08
N GLY A 178 3.46 -6.58 -11.17
CA GLY A 178 2.60 -6.78 -12.34
C GLY A 178 1.83 -8.12 -12.37
N ALA A 179 1.91 -8.96 -11.33
CA ALA A 179 1.16 -10.21 -11.27
C ALA A 179 -0.35 -10.03 -11.08
N VAL A 180 -0.76 -8.92 -10.48
CA VAL A 180 -2.17 -8.61 -10.17
C VAL A 180 -2.89 -8.20 -11.44
N ALA A 181 -4.04 -8.82 -11.68
CA ALA A 181 -4.90 -8.51 -12.81
C ALA A 181 -5.78 -7.30 -12.51
N GLY A 182 -5.91 -6.41 -13.50
CA GLY A 182 -6.63 -5.14 -13.40
C GLY A 182 -5.81 -4.01 -12.76
N LEU A 183 -6.07 -2.78 -13.19
CA LEU A 183 -5.49 -1.58 -12.61
C LEU A 183 -6.27 -1.10 -11.39
N SER A 184 -5.54 -0.55 -10.42
CA SER A 184 -6.18 0.24 -9.38
C SER A 184 -6.75 1.52 -9.97
N ASN A 185 -7.96 1.91 -9.52
CA ASN A 185 -8.52 3.23 -9.83
C ASN A 185 -7.76 4.41 -9.18
N HIS A 186 -6.72 4.12 -8.38
CA HIS A 186 -5.78 5.10 -7.85
C HIS A 186 -4.39 5.03 -8.49
N ALA A 187 -4.18 4.17 -9.49
CA ALA A 187 -2.94 4.15 -10.25
C ALA A 187 -2.74 5.51 -10.95
N HIS A 188 -1.58 6.12 -10.74
CA HIS A 188 -1.25 7.41 -11.37
C HIS A 188 -1.03 7.22 -12.87
N GLY A 189 -1.65 8.08 -13.69
CA GLY A 189 -1.49 8.06 -15.15
C GLY A 189 -2.68 7.49 -15.94
N VAL A 190 -3.74 7.03 -15.27
CA VAL A 190 -5.01 6.72 -15.93
C VAL A 190 -5.89 7.98 -15.89
N PRO A 191 -6.30 8.56 -17.03
CA PRO A 191 -7.30 9.61 -17.01
C PRO A 191 -8.56 9.05 -16.35
N ALA A 192 -9.18 9.82 -15.45
CA ALA A 192 -10.52 9.48 -14.96
C ALA A 192 -11.40 9.19 -16.18
N ALA A 193 -12.12 8.06 -16.17
CA ALA A 193 -13.08 7.76 -17.22
C ALA A 193 -14.02 8.98 -17.41
N PRO A 194 -14.38 9.31 -18.66
CA PRO A 194 -15.13 10.53 -18.98
C PRO A 194 -16.46 10.65 -18.23
#